data_AF-A0A1L5KWA2-F1
#
_entry.id   AF-A0A1L5KWA2-F1
#
_cell.length_a   1.000
_cell.length_b   1.000
_cell.length_c   1.000
_cell.angle_alpha   90.00
_cell.angle_beta   90.00
_cell.angle_gamma   90.00
#
_symmetry.space_group_name_H-M   'P 1'
#
loop_
_entity.id
_entity.type
_entity.pdbx_description
1 polymer ?
#
loop_
_entity_poly.entity_id
_entity_poly.type
_entity_poly.pdbx_seq_one_letter_code
_entity_poly.pdbx_strand_id
1 'polypeptide(L)'
;MAVLALIAAVATFTLDDSIIEEPKGNASVVVTGDVMFARNMAGVLSLDESPFRHVENVTGSADLLLINFENAATTSGCAVKGDVPLKCDPSYVPLAKANNNTVAALANNHLFDYGTDGMKDTLKSLDDAGITHIGAGNNESQARQTASSDINGRNITIINYMDSNNFKEYSTD
;
A
#
# COMPACT_ATOMS: atom_id res chain seq x y z
N MET A 1 -36.58 46.98 47.49
CA MET A 1 -35.49 47.50 46.63
C MET A 1 -34.35 46.50 46.61
N ALA A 2 -34.15 45.81 45.50
CA ALA A 2 -32.90 45.12 45.16
C ALA A 2 -32.82 45.14 43.63
N VAL A 3 -31.85 45.88 43.10
CA VAL A 3 -31.61 45.99 41.66
C VAL A 3 -30.56 44.93 41.32
N LEU A 4 -30.94 43.93 40.53
CA LEU A 4 -29.98 43.03 39.87
C LEU A 4 -29.31 43.79 38.74
N ALA A 5 -28.00 43.99 38.83
CA ALA A 5 -27.19 44.46 37.71
C ALA A 5 -26.71 43.23 36.92
N LEU A 6 -27.22 43.07 35.69
CA LEU A 6 -26.74 42.08 34.74
C LEU A 6 -25.54 42.67 33.99
N ILE A 7 -24.34 42.16 34.24
CA ILE A 7 -23.14 42.55 33.48
C ILE A 7 -23.08 41.67 32.23
N ALA A 8 -23.47 42.23 31.08
CA ALA A 8 -23.21 41.63 29.79
C ALA A 8 -21.78 41.97 29.36
N ALA A 9 -20.85 41.02 29.50
CA ALA A 9 -19.53 41.14 28.88
C ALA A 9 -19.67 40.84 27.38
N VAL A 10 -19.54 41.89 26.56
CA VAL A 10 -19.43 41.73 25.10
C VAL A 10 -17.99 41.32 24.81
N ALA A 11 -17.76 40.05 24.53
CA ALA A 11 -16.49 39.59 23.96
C ALA A 11 -16.52 39.85 22.45
N THR A 12 -15.81 40.88 22.01
CA THR A 12 -15.51 41.10 20.58
C THR A 12 -14.43 40.12 20.16
N PHE A 13 -14.81 39.04 19.50
CA PHE A 13 -13.86 38.20 18.76
C PHE A 13 -13.57 38.87 17.43
N THR A 14 -12.35 39.38 17.27
CA THR A 14 -11.81 39.68 15.94
C THR A 14 -11.41 38.36 15.31
N LEU A 15 -12.19 37.89 14.34
CA LEU A 15 -11.77 36.80 13.47
C LEU A 15 -10.64 37.37 12.61
N ASP A 16 -9.41 36.95 12.92
CA ASP A 16 -8.27 37.17 12.05
C ASP A 16 -8.43 36.21 10.87
N ASP A 17 -8.96 36.72 9.76
CA ASP A 17 -9.11 35.99 8.49
C ASP A 17 -7.77 35.76 7.77
N SER A 18 -6.63 35.95 8.46
CA SER A 18 -5.34 35.57 7.90
C SER A 18 -5.28 34.05 7.75
N ILE A 19 -5.08 33.61 6.51
CA ILE A 19 -4.71 32.22 6.22
C ILE A 19 -3.31 32.04 6.81
N ILE A 20 -3.23 31.39 7.98
CA ILE A 20 -1.95 30.94 8.54
C ILE A 20 -1.51 29.73 7.71
N GLU A 21 -0.65 29.97 6.72
CA GLU A 21 0.09 28.87 6.09
C GLU A 21 1.19 28.39 7.06
N GLU A 22 0.85 27.38 7.86
CA GLU A 22 1.83 26.58 8.61
C GLU A 22 2.78 25.90 7.61
N PRO A 23 4.10 26.19 7.64
CA PRO A 23 5.05 25.54 6.75
C PRO A 23 5.06 24.02 7.00
N LYS A 24 4.49 23.26 6.06
CA LYS A 24 4.49 21.80 6.14
C LYS A 24 5.93 21.28 5.94
N GLY A 25 6.36 20.35 6.79
CA GLY A 25 7.66 19.70 6.67
C GLY A 25 7.87 18.98 5.32
N ASN A 26 9.08 18.49 5.09
CA ASN A 26 9.39 17.68 3.90
C ASN A 26 8.63 16.35 3.96
N ALA A 27 8.15 15.85 2.83
CA ALA A 27 7.56 14.52 2.72
C ALA A 27 8.31 13.74 1.64
N SER A 28 8.62 12.47 1.92
CA SER A 28 9.32 11.57 1.01
C SER A 28 8.45 10.36 0.66
N VAL A 29 8.22 10.18 -0.64
CA VAL A 29 7.51 9.03 -1.18
C VAL A 29 8.45 8.32 -2.14
N VAL A 30 8.67 7.02 -1.91
CA VAL A 30 9.43 6.17 -2.82
C VAL A 30 8.46 5.24 -3.54
N VAL A 31 8.59 5.15 -4.85
CA VAL A 31 7.80 4.24 -5.69
C VAL A 31 8.77 3.32 -6.42
N THR A 32 8.59 2.01 -6.29
CA THR A 32 9.41 1.03 -7.00
C THR A 32 8.71 0.55 -8.26
N GLY A 33 9.47 -0.14 -9.13
CA GLY A 33 8.86 -1.04 -10.11
C GLY A 33 8.38 -2.33 -9.44
N ASP A 34 8.29 -3.38 -10.24
CA ASP A 34 7.82 -4.70 -9.83
C ASP A 34 8.74 -5.33 -8.78
N VAL A 35 8.18 -5.53 -7.58
CA VAL A 35 8.73 -6.38 -6.54
C VAL A 35 8.18 -7.79 -6.79
N MET A 36 9.06 -8.64 -7.29
CA MET A 36 8.77 -10.03 -7.66
C MET A 36 9.70 -10.97 -6.88
N PHE A 37 9.12 -11.82 -6.05
CA PHE A 37 9.81 -12.89 -5.31
C PHE A 37 9.66 -14.26 -5.99
N ALA A 38 9.19 -14.28 -7.23
CA ALA A 38 9.14 -15.48 -8.05
C ALA A 38 10.53 -15.91 -8.55
N ARG A 39 10.57 -17.04 -9.27
CA ARG A 39 11.77 -17.57 -9.93
C ARG A 39 12.85 -18.01 -8.92
N ASN A 40 13.97 -17.28 -8.81
CA ASN A 40 15.17 -17.71 -8.10
C ASN A 40 15.33 -17.08 -6.69
N MET A 41 14.24 -16.71 -6.04
CA MET A 41 14.31 -16.04 -4.73
C MET A 41 15.04 -16.89 -3.68
N ALA A 42 14.88 -18.22 -3.70
CA ALA A 42 15.63 -19.12 -2.81
C ALA A 42 17.15 -18.99 -3.00
N GLY A 43 17.63 -18.84 -4.24
CA GLY A 43 19.04 -18.60 -4.52
C GLY A 43 19.51 -17.21 -4.04
N VAL A 44 18.66 -16.19 -4.11
CA VAL A 44 18.98 -14.86 -3.55
C VAL A 44 19.10 -14.94 -2.03
N LEU A 45 18.17 -15.60 -1.36
CA LEU A 45 18.19 -15.77 0.11
C LEU A 45 19.35 -16.63 0.60
N SER A 46 19.89 -17.53 -0.23
CA SER A 46 21.08 -18.32 0.13
C SER A 46 22.37 -17.50 0.27
N LEU A 47 22.36 -16.24 -0.19
CA LEU A 47 23.49 -15.32 -0.01
C LEU A 47 23.57 -14.74 1.41
N ASP A 48 22.57 -15.01 2.27
CA ASP A 48 22.45 -14.46 3.64
C ASP A 48 22.46 -12.92 3.67
N GLU A 49 21.99 -12.31 2.58
CA GLU A 49 21.80 -10.87 2.45
C GLU A 49 20.36 -10.57 2.04
N SER A 50 19.87 -9.39 2.41
CA SER A 50 18.58 -8.91 1.95
C SER A 50 18.55 -8.81 0.41
N PRO A 51 17.42 -9.17 -0.24
CA PRO A 51 17.21 -8.92 -1.66
C PRO A 51 17.28 -7.42 -2.00
N PHE A 52 17.08 -6.54 -1.02
CA PHE A 52 17.02 -5.09 -1.19
C PHE A 52 18.27 -4.34 -0.72
N ARG A 53 19.34 -5.03 -0.31
CA ARG A 53 20.56 -4.42 0.29
C ARG A 53 21.16 -3.20 -0.43
N HIS A 54 20.96 -3.08 -1.73
CA HIS A 54 21.47 -1.95 -2.53
C HIS A 54 20.55 -0.74 -2.59
N VAL A 55 19.33 -0.85 -2.06
CA VAL A 55 18.30 0.22 -2.08
C VAL A 55 17.64 0.46 -0.72
N GLU A 56 17.96 -0.34 0.30
CA GLU A 56 17.42 -0.23 1.66
C GLU A 56 17.57 1.16 2.29
N ASN A 57 18.66 1.86 1.97
CA ASN A 57 18.90 3.21 2.47
C ASN A 57 17.87 4.23 1.94
N VAL A 58 17.25 3.97 0.78
CA VAL A 58 16.23 4.84 0.18
C VAL A 58 14.83 4.34 0.51
N THR A 59 14.59 3.03 0.43
CA THR A 59 13.27 2.45 0.71
C THR A 59 12.92 2.50 2.20
N GLY A 60 13.87 2.22 3.09
CA GLY A 60 13.67 2.23 4.54
C GLY A 60 13.57 3.63 5.15
N SER A 61 14.19 4.65 4.53
CA SER A 61 14.18 6.02 5.05
C SER A 61 12.98 6.85 4.60
N ALA A 62 12.17 6.35 3.67
CA ALA A 62 11.02 7.07 3.13
C ALA A 62 9.88 7.16 4.15
N ASP A 63 9.12 8.26 4.12
CA ASP A 63 7.91 8.40 4.94
C ASP A 63 6.80 7.47 4.43
N LEU A 64 6.77 7.17 3.13
CA LEU A 64 5.91 6.19 2.49
C LEU A 64 6.66 5.44 1.38
N LEU A 65 6.49 4.13 1.35
CA LEU A 65 7.00 3.27 0.29
C LEU A 65 5.83 2.63 -0.46
N LEU A 66 5.75 2.83 -1.77
CA LEU A 66 4.83 2.13 -2.67
C LEU A 66 5.61 1.10 -3.50
N ILE A 67 5.21 -0.16 -3.41
CA ILE A 67 5.73 -1.25 -4.25
C ILE A 67 4.64 -1.79 -5.17
N ASN A 68 4.99 -2.16 -6.40
CA ASN A 68 4.12 -3.00 -7.22
C ASN A 68 4.42 -4.48 -6.91
N PHE A 69 3.52 -5.21 -6.26
CA PHE A 69 3.77 -6.59 -5.83
C PHE A 69 3.30 -7.57 -6.91
N GLU A 70 4.25 -7.98 -7.77
CA GLU A 70 4.01 -8.57 -9.09
C GLU A 70 4.05 -10.11 -9.08
N ASN A 71 3.38 -10.74 -8.12
CA ASN A 71 3.21 -12.20 -8.07
C ASN A 71 2.10 -12.62 -7.09
N ALA A 72 1.55 -13.83 -7.26
CA ALA A 72 0.77 -14.46 -6.20
C ALA A 72 1.69 -15.01 -5.08
N ALA A 73 1.39 -14.71 -3.82
CA ALA A 73 2.02 -15.35 -2.67
C ALA A 73 1.17 -16.54 -2.23
N THR A 74 1.47 -17.74 -2.74
CA THR A 74 0.64 -18.94 -2.52
C THR A 74 1.47 -20.23 -2.60
N THR A 75 1.04 -21.24 -1.85
CA THR A 75 1.58 -22.61 -1.96
C THR A 75 0.90 -23.43 -3.05
N SER A 76 -0.14 -22.91 -3.70
CA SER A 76 -0.87 -23.62 -4.77
C SER A 76 0.08 -24.06 -5.89
N GLY A 77 -0.12 -25.29 -6.39
CA GLY A 77 0.56 -25.82 -7.57
C GLY A 77 -0.23 -25.63 -8.87
N CYS A 78 -1.45 -25.08 -8.78
CA CYS A 78 -2.40 -25.02 -9.87
C CYS A 78 -2.47 -23.59 -10.44
N ALA A 79 -1.58 -23.27 -11.38
CA ALA A 79 -1.67 -22.01 -12.11
C ALA A 79 -2.90 -22.02 -13.03
N VAL A 80 -3.60 -20.89 -13.12
CA VAL A 80 -4.70 -20.67 -14.06
C VAL A 80 -4.24 -19.89 -15.29
N LYS A 81 -3.18 -19.10 -15.15
CA LYS A 81 -2.59 -18.37 -16.27
C LYS A 81 -1.82 -19.30 -17.19
N GLY A 82 -2.07 -19.16 -18.49
CA GLY A 82 -1.50 -20.03 -19.52
C GLY A 82 -0.04 -19.75 -19.89
N ASP A 83 0.48 -18.56 -19.58
CA ASP A 83 1.86 -18.17 -19.92
C ASP A 83 2.57 -17.48 -18.74
N VAL A 84 3.76 -17.99 -18.42
CA VAL A 84 4.67 -17.54 -17.34
C VAL A 84 3.95 -17.18 -16.02
N PRO A 85 3.36 -18.15 -15.29
CA PRO A 85 2.78 -17.88 -13.98
C PRO A 85 3.87 -17.52 -12.95
N LEU A 86 3.66 -16.43 -12.20
CA LEU A 86 4.53 -15.95 -11.14
C LEU A 86 3.92 -16.22 -9.78
N LYS A 87 4.65 -16.97 -8.95
CA LYS A 87 4.37 -17.10 -7.52
C LYS A 87 5.61 -17.00 -6.66
N CYS A 88 5.40 -16.64 -5.40
CA CYS A 88 6.40 -16.76 -4.35
C CYS A 88 5.87 -17.59 -3.18
N ASP A 89 6.79 -18.04 -2.33
CA ASP A 89 6.40 -18.58 -1.01
C ASP A 89 5.80 -17.44 -0.17
N PRO A 90 4.64 -17.63 0.48
CA PRO A 90 4.10 -16.67 1.44
C PRO A 90 5.10 -16.20 2.49
N SER A 91 6.08 -17.04 2.88
CA SER A 91 7.11 -16.67 3.84
C SER A 91 8.04 -15.55 3.36
N TYR A 92 8.03 -15.23 2.07
CA TYR A 92 8.84 -14.13 1.51
C TYR A 92 8.13 -12.77 1.61
N VAL A 93 6.81 -12.74 1.81
CA VAL A 93 6.03 -11.49 1.86
C VAL A 93 6.56 -10.50 2.90
N PRO A 94 6.96 -10.90 4.13
CA PRO A 94 7.52 -9.98 5.11
C PRO A 94 8.78 -9.23 4.62
N LEU A 95 9.54 -9.79 3.68
CA LEU A 95 10.73 -9.13 3.12
C LEU A 95 10.39 -7.84 2.37
N ALA A 96 9.16 -7.72 1.85
CA ALA A 96 8.71 -6.54 1.14
C ALA A 96 8.49 -5.32 2.05
N LYS A 97 8.40 -5.52 3.36
CA LYS A 97 8.16 -4.45 4.34
C LYS A 97 9.45 -3.74 4.72
N ALA A 98 9.74 -2.62 4.05
CA ALA A 98 10.91 -1.81 4.38
C ALA A 98 10.69 -0.90 5.60
N ASN A 99 9.44 -0.47 5.84
CA ASN A 99 9.06 0.40 6.96
C ASN A 99 7.57 0.21 7.33
N ASN A 100 7.08 0.97 8.32
CA ASN A 100 5.69 0.87 8.79
C ASN A 100 4.65 1.45 7.82
N ASN A 101 5.08 2.21 6.81
CA ASN A 101 4.23 2.86 5.81
C ASN A 101 4.48 2.26 4.40
N THR A 102 4.75 0.95 4.35
CA THR A 102 4.87 0.23 3.09
C THR A 102 3.49 -0.16 2.56
N VAL A 103 3.21 0.21 1.32
CA VAL A 103 1.97 -0.05 0.58
C VAL A 103 2.28 -0.96 -0.61
N ALA A 104 1.58 -2.08 -0.72
CA ALA A 104 1.63 -3.01 -1.84
C ALA A 104 0.48 -2.74 -2.83
N ALA A 105 0.82 -2.34 -4.04
CA ALA A 105 -0.07 -2.26 -5.18
C ALA A 105 -0.24 -3.66 -5.83
N LEU A 106 -1.48 -4.12 -5.95
CA LEU A 106 -1.83 -5.46 -6.44
C LEU A 106 -2.60 -5.50 -7.76
N ALA A 107 -3.14 -4.38 -8.24
CA ALA A 107 -3.78 -4.27 -9.55
C ALA A 107 -2.73 -4.37 -10.67
N ASN A 108 -2.19 -5.55 -10.85
CA ASN A 108 -1.26 -5.94 -11.90
C ASN A 108 -1.70 -7.27 -12.52
N ASN A 109 -1.03 -7.65 -13.61
CA ASN A 109 -1.44 -8.80 -14.42
C ASN A 109 -0.97 -10.14 -13.86
N HIS A 110 -0.33 -10.18 -12.68
CA HIS A 110 0.24 -11.38 -12.09
C HIS A 110 -0.38 -11.80 -10.74
N LEU A 111 -1.21 -10.96 -10.13
CA LEU A 111 -1.91 -11.31 -8.88
C LEU A 111 -2.80 -12.55 -9.02
N PHE A 112 -3.47 -12.70 -10.17
CA PHE A 112 -4.44 -13.76 -10.45
C PHE A 112 -3.84 -15.00 -11.12
N ASP A 113 -2.51 -15.14 -11.19
CA ASP A 113 -1.86 -16.25 -11.89
C ASP A 113 -2.25 -17.64 -11.34
N TYR A 114 -2.66 -17.69 -10.07
CA TYR A 114 -3.12 -18.88 -9.35
C TYR A 114 -4.59 -18.76 -8.93
N GLY A 115 -5.35 -17.95 -9.67
CA GLY A 115 -6.78 -17.72 -9.49
C GLY A 115 -7.12 -17.02 -8.19
N THR A 116 -8.40 -17.09 -7.83
CA THR A 116 -8.95 -16.45 -6.62
C THR A 116 -8.28 -16.93 -5.33
N ASP A 117 -7.88 -18.20 -5.27
CA ASP A 117 -7.20 -18.75 -4.09
C ASP A 117 -5.81 -18.14 -3.93
N GLY A 118 -5.03 -18.07 -5.03
CA GLY A 118 -3.73 -17.39 -5.01
C GLY A 118 -3.82 -15.91 -4.66
N MET A 119 -4.83 -15.20 -5.16
CA MET A 119 -5.12 -13.83 -4.76
C MET A 119 -5.41 -13.74 -3.26
N LYS A 120 -6.31 -14.58 -2.72
CA LYS A 120 -6.69 -14.56 -1.30
C LYS A 120 -5.53 -14.89 -0.37
N ASP A 121 -4.70 -15.86 -0.74
CA ASP A 121 -3.47 -16.19 -0.02
C ASP A 121 -2.52 -14.98 0.03
N THR A 122 -2.45 -14.23 -1.08
CA THR A 122 -1.64 -13.00 -1.17
C THR A 122 -2.15 -11.91 -0.23
N LEU A 123 -3.46 -11.63 -0.26
CA LEU A 123 -4.08 -10.64 0.65
C LEU A 123 -3.81 -11.01 2.11
N LYS A 124 -4.07 -12.28 2.47
CA LYS A 124 -3.83 -12.77 3.83
C LYS A 124 -2.36 -12.61 4.25
N SER A 125 -1.42 -12.92 3.36
CA SER A 125 0.01 -12.84 3.67
C SER A 125 0.48 -11.39 3.88
N LEU A 126 -0.08 -10.44 3.13
CA LEU A 126 0.18 -9.01 3.31
C LEU A 126 -0.41 -8.49 4.63
N ASP A 127 -1.64 -8.90 4.96
CA ASP A 127 -2.29 -8.61 6.24
C ASP A 127 -1.46 -9.14 7.42
N ASP A 128 -1.03 -10.41 7.36
CA ASP A 128 -0.22 -11.05 8.40
C ASP A 128 1.15 -10.35 8.56
N ALA A 129 1.74 -9.84 7.47
CA ALA A 129 2.98 -9.05 7.49
C ALA A 129 2.76 -7.60 7.95
N GLY A 130 1.51 -7.16 8.10
CA GLY A 130 1.14 -5.78 8.38
C GLY A 130 1.59 -4.82 7.27
N ILE A 131 1.48 -5.24 6.00
CA ILE A 131 1.71 -4.42 4.82
C ILE A 131 0.34 -3.96 4.30
N THR A 132 0.13 -2.65 4.21
CA THR A 132 -1.10 -2.12 3.60
C THR A 132 -1.15 -2.51 2.13
N HIS A 133 -2.29 -2.94 1.62
CA HIS A 133 -2.42 -3.32 0.21
C HIS A 133 -3.62 -2.66 -0.48
N ILE A 134 -3.50 -2.40 -1.79
CA ILE A 134 -4.52 -1.73 -2.62
C ILE A 134 -4.63 -2.35 -4.01
N GLY A 135 -5.79 -2.14 -4.65
CA GLY A 135 -6.04 -2.59 -6.03
C GLY A 135 -6.54 -4.03 -6.15
N ALA A 136 -6.78 -4.72 -5.03
CA ALA A 136 -7.42 -6.03 -4.99
C ALA A 136 -8.15 -6.24 -3.66
N GLY A 137 -9.14 -7.12 -3.65
CA GLY A 137 -9.95 -7.42 -2.46
C GLY A 137 -10.92 -8.56 -2.70
N ASN A 138 -11.62 -9.00 -1.66
CA ASN A 138 -12.63 -10.07 -1.76
C ASN A 138 -13.92 -9.63 -2.46
N ASN A 139 -14.04 -8.34 -2.76
CA ASN A 139 -15.14 -7.72 -3.49
C ASN A 139 -14.68 -6.38 -4.08
N GLU A 140 -15.49 -5.81 -4.98
CA GLU A 140 -15.21 -4.54 -5.65
C GLU A 140 -14.94 -3.39 -4.67
N SER A 141 -15.71 -3.30 -3.58
CA SER A 141 -15.51 -2.23 -2.58
C SER A 141 -14.15 -2.32 -1.92
N GLN A 142 -13.65 -3.52 -1.63
CA GLN A 142 -12.30 -3.72 -1.09
C GLN A 142 -11.23 -3.44 -2.14
N ALA A 143 -11.44 -3.90 -3.38
CA ALA A 143 -10.50 -3.67 -4.47
C ALA A 143 -10.32 -2.18 -4.81
N ARG A 144 -11.37 -1.37 -4.62
CA ARG A 144 -11.34 0.10 -4.81
C ARG A 144 -10.82 0.89 -3.59
N GLN A 145 -10.42 0.22 -2.50
CA GLN A 145 -9.84 0.92 -1.37
C GLN A 145 -8.53 1.60 -1.76
N THR A 146 -8.31 2.77 -1.15
CA THR A 146 -7.14 3.61 -1.35
C THR A 146 -6.24 3.53 -0.13
N ALA A 147 -4.95 3.75 -0.30
CA ALA A 147 -4.03 3.95 0.82
C ALA A 147 -3.86 5.45 1.04
N SER A 148 -4.26 5.95 2.20
CA SER A 148 -4.13 7.36 2.56
C SER A 148 -3.28 7.51 3.81
N SER A 149 -2.34 8.45 3.80
CA SER A 149 -1.46 8.72 4.95
C SER A 149 -1.27 10.22 5.13
N ASP A 150 -1.28 10.68 6.39
CA ASP A 150 -0.81 12.03 6.72
C ASP A 150 0.70 11.99 6.96
N ILE A 151 1.44 12.74 6.15
CA ILE A 151 2.89 12.85 6.24
C ILE A 151 3.23 14.32 6.36
N ASN A 152 3.67 14.71 7.56
CA ASN A 152 4.08 16.08 7.87
C ASN A 152 3.00 17.12 7.52
N GLY A 153 1.73 16.81 7.85
CA GLY A 153 0.56 17.66 7.59
C GLY A 153 0.05 17.61 6.15
N ARG A 154 0.53 16.65 5.34
CA ARG A 154 0.08 16.42 3.96
C ARG A 154 -0.66 15.10 3.89
N ASN A 155 -1.91 15.14 3.43
CA ASN A 155 -2.61 13.91 3.08
C ASN A 155 -2.13 13.44 1.70
N ILE A 156 -1.53 12.25 1.66
CA ILE A 156 -1.12 11.55 0.44
C ILE A 156 -2.07 10.37 0.26
N THR A 157 -2.72 10.29 -0.91
CA THR A 157 -3.63 9.19 -1.25
C THR A 157 -3.16 8.48 -2.51
N ILE A 158 -3.09 7.15 -2.45
CA ILE A 158 -2.66 6.27 -3.54
C ILE A 158 -3.85 5.44 -4.00
N ILE A 159 -4.07 5.44 -5.30
CA ILE A 159 -5.02 4.60 -6.01
C ILE A 159 -4.25 3.64 -6.91
N ASN A 160 -4.79 2.45 -7.13
CA ASN A 160 -4.15 1.46 -7.98
C ASN A 160 -5.19 0.76 -8.86
N TYR A 161 -4.93 0.74 -10.17
CA TYR A 161 -5.85 0.23 -11.18
C TYR A 161 -5.07 -0.46 -12.30
N MET A 162 -5.64 -1.53 -12.81
CA MET A 162 -5.18 -2.23 -14.01
C MET A 162 -6.18 -1.99 -15.14
N ASP A 163 -5.67 -1.86 -16.37
CA ASP A 163 -6.53 -1.79 -17.56
C ASP A 163 -7.30 -3.11 -17.74
N SER A 164 -8.62 -3.04 -17.67
CA SER A 164 -9.48 -4.20 -17.84
C SER A 164 -9.62 -4.67 -19.29
N ASN A 165 -9.27 -3.84 -20.29
CA ASN A 165 -9.45 -4.24 -21.69
C ASN A 165 -8.48 -5.34 -22.13
N ASN A 166 -7.26 -5.30 -21.59
CA ASN A 166 -6.19 -6.25 -21.90
C ASN A 166 -6.15 -7.45 -20.94
N PHE A 167 -6.97 -7.44 -19.89
CA PHE A 167 -6.86 -8.34 -18.73
C PHE A 167 -8.24 -8.74 -18.16
N LYS A 168 -9.25 -8.89 -19.02
CA LYS A 168 -10.64 -9.18 -18.62
C LYS A 168 -10.79 -10.45 -17.80
N GLU A 169 -9.93 -11.43 -18.03
CA GLU A 169 -9.89 -12.69 -17.30
C GLU A 169 -9.56 -12.53 -15.80
N TYR A 170 -9.03 -11.37 -15.40
CA TYR A 170 -8.64 -11.06 -14.02
C TYR A 170 -9.58 -10.04 -13.34
N SER A 171 -10.62 -9.57 -14.05
CA SER A 171 -11.72 -8.81 -13.46
C SER A 171 -12.97 -9.70 -13.41
N THR A 172 -13.34 -10.18 -12.23
CA THR A 172 -14.67 -10.74 -12.01
C THR A 172 -15.59 -9.59 -11.63
N ASP A 173 -16.48 -9.19 -12.54
CA ASP A 173 -17.64 -8.35 -12.21
C ASP A 173 -18.48 -9.01 -11.10
#